data_AF-A0AAN7URQ7-F1
#
_entry.id   AF-A0AAN7URQ7-F1
#
_cell.length_a   1.000
_cell.length_b   1.000
_cell.length_c   1.000
_cell.angle_alpha   90.00
_cell.angle_beta   90.00
_cell.angle_gamma   90.00
#
_symmetry.space_group_name_H-M   'P 1'
#
loop_
_entity.id
_entity.type
_entity.pdbx_description
1 polymer ?
#
loop_
_entity_poly.entity_id
_entity_poly.type
_entity_poly.pdbx_seq_one_letter_code
_entity_poly.pdbx_strand_id
1 'polypeptide(L)'
;MTDKRKWGDQHINKSIKQINDTTWLIGDFVLRRSSVLSEKATWNDYSDHSSYHLVKQAPGGFVSTTPLDSPHIRLIYESGDASAVWSIGSNVLCKVRYLEDGVTPESVALDFVRSKNPSFETPKVLSYEVCDDRSFLFMKRLPGRTLDHAWPTLDESWKRYYVRAVVDICQEMAEWKGDQVGGVDKQCVPEYFLVTPPGSKIFSSVPAGCEAIGMDCSSVVFCHADLGPANIIVEDDPKSGKLGIIDFEISGYFPRGWTRTKFRISSGMDLSASASRCPTWWRSEMQKALGDRGFEDYSQAWMEWRGYK
;
A
#
# COMPACT_ATOMS: atom_id res chain seq x y z
N MET A 1 -21.52 -0.31 7.42
CA MET A 1 -21.83 -1.67 7.93
C MET A 1 -20.90 -1.97 9.10
N THR A 2 -21.36 -2.68 10.13
CA THR A 2 -20.53 -3.02 11.29
C THR A 2 -19.41 -3.98 10.89
N ASP A 3 -18.19 -3.66 11.33
CA ASP A 3 -16.93 -4.36 11.09
C ASP A 3 -16.96 -5.76 11.73
N LYS A 4 -17.73 -6.69 11.14
CA LYS A 4 -17.79 -8.07 11.60
C LYS A 4 -16.53 -8.77 11.13
N ARG A 5 -15.48 -8.67 11.94
CA ARG A 5 -14.33 -9.59 11.85
C ARG A 5 -14.86 -11.01 11.74
N LYS A 6 -14.50 -11.67 10.67
CA LYS A 6 -14.89 -13.04 10.38
C LYS A 6 -13.86 -13.99 10.97
N TRP A 7 -14.29 -15.20 11.26
CA TRP A 7 -13.47 -16.23 11.90
C TRP A 7 -13.63 -17.56 11.15
N GLY A 8 -12.73 -18.52 11.41
CA GLY A 8 -12.76 -19.83 10.77
C GLY A 8 -12.64 -19.74 9.25
N ASP A 9 -13.51 -20.45 8.54
CA ASP A 9 -13.50 -20.51 7.06
C ASP A 9 -13.83 -19.18 6.37
N GLN A 10 -14.38 -18.23 7.13
CA GLN A 10 -14.66 -16.90 6.64
C GLN A 10 -13.55 -15.90 6.95
N HIS A 11 -12.46 -16.27 7.63
CA HIS A 11 -11.34 -15.35 7.88
C HIS A 11 -10.69 -14.88 6.56
N ILE A 12 -10.11 -13.69 6.53
CA ILE A 12 -9.55 -13.09 5.31
C ILE A 12 -8.42 -13.93 4.73
N ASN A 13 -7.60 -14.56 5.59
CA ASN A 13 -6.55 -15.47 5.15
C ASN A 13 -7.05 -16.80 4.51
N LYS A 14 -8.37 -17.03 4.50
CA LYS A 14 -9.02 -18.15 3.79
C LYS A 14 -9.60 -17.74 2.43
N SER A 15 -9.29 -16.53 1.96
CA SER A 15 -9.78 -16.00 0.67
C SER A 15 -9.25 -16.73 -0.56
N ILE A 16 -8.13 -17.44 -0.42
CA ILE A 16 -7.58 -18.29 -1.48
C ILE A 16 -7.82 -19.75 -1.10
N LYS A 17 -8.46 -20.50 -2.01
CA LYS A 17 -8.76 -21.92 -1.85
C LYS A 17 -8.13 -22.73 -2.98
N GLN A 18 -7.87 -24.00 -2.73
CA GLN A 18 -7.26 -24.89 -3.71
C GLN A 18 -8.31 -25.73 -4.43
N ILE A 19 -8.18 -25.83 -5.75
CA ILE A 19 -9.01 -26.71 -6.59
C ILE A 19 -8.24 -28.00 -6.88
N ASN A 20 -6.96 -27.87 -7.25
CA ASN A 20 -5.98 -28.95 -7.40
C ASN A 20 -4.55 -28.35 -7.30
N ASP A 21 -3.52 -29.17 -7.49
CA ASP A 21 -2.11 -28.79 -7.33
C ASP A 21 -1.62 -27.63 -8.22
N THR A 22 -2.38 -27.30 -9.27
CA THR A 22 -2.03 -26.25 -10.24
C THR A 22 -3.13 -25.21 -10.43
N THR A 23 -4.22 -25.31 -9.68
CA THR A 23 -5.40 -24.47 -9.86
C THR A 23 -5.98 -24.02 -8.53
N TRP A 24 -6.25 -22.73 -8.40
CA TRP A 24 -6.75 -22.10 -7.18
C TRP A 24 -7.96 -21.20 -7.47
N LEU A 25 -8.84 -21.10 -6.49
CA LEU A 25 -9.97 -20.18 -6.47
C LEU A 25 -9.61 -18.98 -5.58
N ILE A 26 -9.73 -17.76 -6.12
CA ILE A 26 -9.41 -16.50 -5.45
C ILE A 26 -10.57 -15.53 -5.66
N GLY A 27 -11.48 -15.44 -4.70
CA GLY A 27 -12.80 -14.82 -4.94
C GLY A 27 -13.51 -15.52 -6.11
N ASP A 28 -13.93 -14.76 -7.11
CA ASP A 28 -14.52 -15.27 -8.36
C ASP A 28 -13.48 -15.62 -9.44
N PHE A 29 -12.18 -15.60 -9.12
CA PHE A 29 -11.12 -15.94 -10.09
C PHE A 29 -10.67 -17.39 -9.96
N VAL A 30 -10.51 -18.04 -11.11
CA VAL A 30 -9.75 -19.28 -11.22
C VAL A 30 -8.36 -18.93 -11.75
N LEU A 31 -7.37 -19.15 -10.90
CA LEU A 31 -5.96 -19.03 -11.25
C LEU A 31 -5.42 -20.41 -11.63
N ARG A 32 -4.86 -20.54 -12.84
CA ARG A 32 -4.22 -21.78 -13.32
C ARG A 32 -2.74 -21.55 -13.56
N ARG A 33 -1.89 -22.42 -13.03
CA ARG A 33 -0.45 -22.48 -13.30
C ARG A 33 -0.15 -23.55 -14.35
N SER A 34 0.75 -23.24 -15.27
CA SER A 34 1.34 -24.21 -16.21
C SER A 34 2.86 -24.18 -16.08
N SER A 35 3.52 -25.33 -16.20
CA SER A 35 4.98 -25.46 -16.12
C SER A 35 5.72 -25.06 -17.42
N VAL A 36 5.08 -24.26 -18.26
CA VAL A 36 5.65 -23.70 -19.48
C VAL A 36 5.25 -22.23 -19.60
N LEU A 37 6.08 -21.45 -20.28
CA LEU A 37 5.75 -20.08 -20.65
C LEU A 37 4.62 -20.05 -21.68
N SER A 38 3.83 -18.97 -21.66
CA SER A 38 2.69 -18.80 -22.56
C SER A 38 2.46 -17.32 -22.86
N GLU A 39 2.29 -17.00 -24.14
CA GLU A 39 1.94 -15.63 -24.58
C GLU A 39 0.52 -15.24 -24.17
N LYS A 40 -0.35 -16.23 -23.91
CA LYS A 40 -1.73 -16.03 -23.47
C LYS A 40 -1.83 -15.89 -21.95
N ALA A 41 -0.72 -16.01 -21.23
CA ALA A 41 -0.72 -15.94 -19.77
C ALA A 41 -1.02 -14.53 -19.28
N THR A 42 -1.73 -14.43 -18.15
CA THR A 42 -1.86 -13.16 -17.44
C THR A 42 -0.48 -12.69 -16.97
N TRP A 43 0.36 -13.63 -16.55
CA TRP A 43 1.80 -13.39 -16.46
C TRP A 43 2.62 -14.66 -16.61
N ASN A 44 3.87 -14.46 -17.04
CA ASN A 44 4.93 -15.46 -16.99
C ASN A 44 5.80 -15.26 -15.74
N ASP A 45 6.26 -16.36 -15.16
CA ASP A 45 7.27 -16.41 -14.11
C ASP A 45 8.54 -17.04 -14.67
N TYR A 46 9.51 -16.19 -14.96
CA TYR A 46 10.76 -16.61 -15.59
C TYR A 46 11.72 -17.31 -14.61
N SER A 47 11.49 -17.20 -13.30
CA SER A 47 12.36 -17.82 -12.30
C SER A 47 12.27 -19.36 -12.34
N ASP A 48 11.10 -19.89 -12.66
CA ASP A 48 10.80 -21.32 -12.72
C ASP A 48 10.20 -21.76 -14.07
N HIS A 49 10.28 -20.89 -15.09
CA HIS A 49 9.76 -21.10 -16.45
C HIS A 49 8.26 -21.49 -16.49
N SER A 50 7.47 -20.94 -15.57
CA SER A 50 6.03 -21.20 -15.48
C SER A 50 5.18 -20.03 -15.96
N SER A 51 3.89 -20.28 -16.17
CA SER A 51 2.93 -19.26 -16.52
C SER A 51 1.65 -19.38 -15.70
N TYR A 52 0.98 -18.25 -15.53
CA TYR A 52 -0.23 -18.14 -14.74
C TYR A 52 -1.32 -17.47 -15.57
N HIS A 53 -2.48 -18.12 -15.62
CA HIS A 53 -3.67 -17.63 -16.29
C HIS A 53 -4.76 -17.37 -15.25
N LEU A 54 -5.12 -16.10 -15.09
CA LEU A 54 -6.18 -15.64 -14.22
C LEU A 54 -7.44 -15.42 -15.05
N VAL A 55 -8.51 -16.14 -14.74
CA VAL A 55 -9.78 -16.07 -15.48
C VAL A 55 -10.93 -15.92 -14.51
N LYS A 56 -11.85 -14.98 -14.79
CA LYS A 56 -13.07 -14.83 -14.00
C LYS A 56 -14.00 -16.01 -14.26
N GLN A 57 -14.53 -16.59 -13.19
CA GLN A 57 -15.43 -17.72 -13.29
C GLN A 57 -16.78 -17.31 -13.90
N ALA A 58 -17.39 -18.20 -14.68
CA ALA A 58 -18.76 -18.00 -15.15
C ALA A 58 -19.75 -18.09 -13.97
N PRO A 59 -20.82 -17.27 -13.96
CA PRO A 59 -21.84 -17.31 -12.90
C PRO A 59 -22.43 -18.71 -12.74
N GLY A 60 -22.58 -19.18 -11.50
CA GLY A 60 -23.25 -20.45 -11.17
C GLY A 60 -22.39 -21.72 -11.29
N GLY A 61 -21.09 -21.61 -11.56
CA GLY A 61 -20.19 -22.76 -11.51
C GLY A 61 -19.86 -23.16 -10.06
N PHE A 62 -20.32 -24.32 -9.60
CA PHE A 62 -19.81 -24.88 -8.35
C PHE A 62 -18.43 -25.51 -8.62
N VAL A 63 -17.42 -25.13 -7.82
CA VAL A 63 -16.10 -25.76 -7.87
C VAL A 63 -15.79 -26.29 -6.48
N SER A 64 -15.50 -27.58 -6.40
CA SER A 64 -15.04 -28.20 -5.16
C SER A 64 -13.66 -27.65 -4.80
N THR A 65 -13.49 -27.23 -3.55
CA THR A 65 -12.23 -26.67 -3.06
C THR A 65 -11.81 -27.25 -1.73
N THR A 66 -10.50 -27.30 -1.49
CA THR A 66 -9.87 -27.60 -0.20
C THR A 66 -9.18 -26.34 0.37
N PRO A 67 -8.79 -26.33 1.65
CA PRO A 67 -7.86 -25.33 2.17
C PRO A 67 -6.61 -25.22 1.30
N LEU A 68 -6.02 -24.01 1.26
CA LEU A 68 -4.82 -23.76 0.47
C LEU A 68 -3.61 -24.55 1.00
N ASP A 69 -3.07 -25.43 0.15
CA ASP A 69 -1.81 -26.13 0.31
C ASP A 69 -1.01 -26.05 -1.00
N SER A 70 -0.18 -25.02 -1.13
CA SER A 70 0.55 -24.74 -2.37
C SER A 70 1.96 -24.23 -2.10
N PRO A 71 2.98 -24.78 -2.79
CA PRO A 71 4.32 -24.21 -2.74
C PRO A 71 4.44 -22.90 -3.54
N HIS A 72 3.47 -22.61 -4.41
CA HIS A 72 3.49 -21.47 -5.33
C HIS A 72 2.73 -20.25 -4.82
N ILE A 73 1.85 -20.42 -3.83
CA ILE A 73 1.09 -19.34 -3.23
C ILE A 73 1.38 -19.31 -1.74
N ARG A 74 2.04 -18.24 -1.27
CA ARG A 74 2.45 -18.10 0.13
C ARG A 74 1.90 -16.81 0.71
N LEU A 75 1.22 -16.90 1.86
CA LEU A 75 0.85 -15.74 2.66
C LEU A 75 2.13 -15.07 3.17
N ILE A 76 2.33 -13.79 2.85
CA ILE A 76 3.53 -13.03 3.23
C ILE A 76 3.23 -11.90 4.23
N TYR A 77 1.96 -11.52 4.37
CA TYR A 77 1.51 -10.51 5.32
C TYR A 77 0.05 -10.74 5.70
N GLU A 78 -0.28 -10.48 6.96
CA GLU A 78 -1.63 -10.51 7.51
C GLU A 78 -1.76 -9.44 8.60
N SER A 79 -2.84 -8.66 8.55
CA SER A 79 -3.18 -7.67 9.57
C SER A 79 -4.49 -8.07 10.26
N GLY A 80 -4.40 -9.10 11.11
CA GLY A 80 -5.59 -9.75 11.67
C GLY A 80 -6.55 -10.17 10.56
N ASP A 81 -7.83 -9.78 10.69
CA ASP A 81 -8.82 -10.05 9.65
C ASP A 81 -8.97 -8.90 8.64
N ALA A 82 -8.26 -7.78 8.78
CA ALA A 82 -8.50 -6.59 7.94
C ALA A 82 -7.93 -6.69 6.53
N SER A 83 -6.72 -7.26 6.41
CA SER A 83 -6.03 -7.44 5.13
C SER A 83 -5.08 -8.63 5.15
N ALA A 84 -4.87 -9.23 3.99
CA ALA A 84 -3.88 -10.27 3.79
C ALA A 84 -3.24 -10.15 2.40
N VAL A 85 -1.95 -10.49 2.31
CA VAL A 85 -1.18 -10.44 1.06
C VAL A 85 -0.50 -11.77 0.81
N TRP A 86 -0.70 -12.31 -0.38
CA TRP A 86 -0.03 -13.51 -0.85
C TRP A 86 0.96 -13.18 -1.95
N SER A 87 2.11 -13.83 -1.91
CA SER A 87 2.97 -14.00 -3.08
C SER A 87 2.44 -15.15 -3.94
N ILE A 88 2.43 -14.95 -5.26
CA ILE A 88 2.08 -15.97 -6.26
C ILE A 88 3.24 -16.07 -7.23
N GLY A 89 3.93 -17.21 -7.20
CA GLY A 89 5.23 -17.36 -7.82
C GLY A 89 6.25 -16.38 -7.24
N SER A 90 7.17 -15.91 -8.08
CA SER A 90 8.23 -14.97 -7.71
C SER A 90 7.85 -13.50 -7.91
N ASN A 91 6.90 -13.19 -8.79
CA ASN A 91 6.76 -11.86 -9.36
C ASN A 91 5.36 -11.23 -9.27
N VAL A 92 4.38 -11.88 -8.63
CA VAL A 92 3.03 -11.33 -8.43
C VAL A 92 2.61 -11.38 -6.97
N LEU A 93 1.90 -10.34 -6.55
CA LEU A 93 1.23 -10.25 -5.26
C LEU A 93 -0.29 -10.22 -5.48
N CYS A 94 -1.03 -10.89 -4.59
CA CYS A 94 -2.46 -10.76 -4.45
C CYS A 94 -2.77 -10.17 -3.07
N LYS A 95 -3.28 -8.95 -3.04
CA LYS A 95 -3.72 -8.26 -1.82
C LYS A 95 -5.23 -8.37 -1.70
N VAL A 96 -5.69 -8.85 -0.56
CA VAL A 96 -7.12 -9.00 -0.25
C VAL A 96 -7.46 -8.13 0.95
N ARG A 97 -8.54 -7.36 0.83
CA ARG A 97 -9.06 -6.47 1.87
C ARG A 97 -10.57 -6.48 1.87
N TYR A 98 -11.18 -6.18 3.01
CA TYR A 98 -12.59 -5.83 3.02
C TYR A 98 -12.83 -4.51 2.28
N LEU A 99 -14.02 -4.39 1.69
CA LEU A 99 -14.46 -3.15 1.06
C LEU A 99 -14.74 -2.09 2.12
N GLU A 100 -14.27 -0.88 1.84
CA GLU A 100 -14.65 0.33 2.55
C GLU A 100 -15.48 1.17 1.59
N ASP A 101 -16.76 1.36 1.91
CA ASP A 101 -17.70 2.07 1.03
C ASP A 101 -17.26 3.52 0.81
N GLY A 102 -17.25 3.97 -0.44
CA GLY A 102 -16.94 5.36 -0.79
C GLY A 102 -15.47 5.74 -0.60
N VAL A 103 -14.56 4.75 -0.59
CA VAL A 103 -13.11 4.93 -0.53
C VAL A 103 -12.48 4.59 -1.88
N THR A 104 -11.51 5.42 -2.30
CA THR A 104 -10.74 5.17 -3.53
C THR A 104 -9.97 3.85 -3.42
N PRO A 105 -10.15 2.90 -4.36
CA PRO A 105 -9.38 1.67 -4.39
C PRO A 105 -7.89 1.94 -4.68
N GLU A 106 -7.01 1.14 -4.06
CA GLU A 106 -5.55 1.21 -4.31
C GLU A 106 -5.20 1.03 -5.80
N SER A 107 -5.98 0.23 -6.56
CA SER A 107 -5.80 0.09 -8.01
C SER A 107 -5.95 1.41 -8.75
N VAL A 108 -6.96 2.21 -8.39
CA VAL A 108 -7.25 3.52 -8.97
C VAL A 108 -6.15 4.52 -8.60
N ALA A 109 -5.69 4.51 -7.35
CA ALA A 109 -4.56 5.32 -6.91
C ALA A 109 -3.26 4.97 -7.66
N LEU A 110 -2.94 3.67 -7.80
CA LEU A 110 -1.77 3.20 -8.55
C LEU A 110 -1.85 3.59 -10.02
N ASP A 111 -3.00 3.43 -10.67
CA ASP A 111 -3.17 3.81 -12.08
C ASP A 111 -2.99 5.32 -12.28
N PHE A 112 -3.51 6.15 -11.36
CA PHE A 112 -3.26 7.58 -11.35
C PHE A 112 -1.77 7.89 -11.22
N VAL A 113 -1.07 7.33 -10.22
CA VAL A 113 0.36 7.61 -9.99
C VAL A 113 1.17 7.22 -11.22
N ARG A 114 0.90 6.04 -11.80
CA ARG A 114 1.55 5.59 -13.04
C ARG A 114 1.31 6.53 -14.21
N SER A 115 0.11 7.10 -14.33
CA SER A 115 -0.22 8.07 -15.38
C SER A 115 0.60 9.36 -15.30
N LYS A 116 1.18 9.67 -14.13
CA LYS A 116 2.07 10.82 -13.93
C LYS A 116 3.50 10.59 -14.42
N ASN A 117 3.84 9.36 -14.81
CA ASN A 117 5.20 8.95 -15.20
C ASN A 117 6.25 9.36 -14.14
N PRO A 118 6.15 8.84 -12.91
CA PRO A 118 6.97 9.29 -11.80
C PRO A 118 8.43 8.89 -11.93
N SER A 119 9.31 9.55 -11.18
CA SER A 119 10.75 9.22 -11.12
C SER A 119 11.07 7.88 -10.43
N PHE A 120 10.10 7.28 -9.75
CA PHE A 120 10.22 6.05 -8.97
C PHE A 120 9.38 4.91 -9.57
N GLU A 121 9.76 3.66 -9.24
CA GLU A 121 9.02 2.49 -9.68
C GLU A 121 7.74 2.28 -8.87
N THR A 122 6.70 1.74 -9.51
CA THR A 122 5.42 1.42 -8.87
C THR A 122 4.94 0.04 -9.29
N PRO A 123 4.26 -0.71 -8.42
CA PRO A 123 3.59 -1.95 -8.79
C PRO A 123 2.70 -1.71 -10.02
N LYS A 124 2.74 -2.66 -10.97
CA LYS A 124 1.81 -2.65 -12.10
C LYS A 124 0.59 -3.48 -11.74
N VAL A 125 -0.59 -2.87 -11.76
CA VAL A 125 -1.86 -3.58 -11.60
C VAL A 125 -2.04 -4.55 -12.78
N LEU A 126 -2.37 -5.79 -12.46
CA LEU A 126 -2.71 -6.84 -13.41
C LEU A 126 -4.22 -7.05 -13.47
N SER A 127 -4.88 -7.01 -12.32
CA SER A 127 -6.33 -7.12 -12.19
C SER A 127 -6.75 -6.56 -10.84
N TYR A 128 -7.91 -5.91 -10.80
CA TYR A 128 -8.56 -5.47 -9.56
C TYR A 128 -10.04 -5.75 -9.64
N GLU A 129 -10.57 -6.50 -8.69
CA GLU A 129 -11.96 -6.95 -8.71
C GLU A 129 -12.54 -7.02 -7.31
N VAL A 130 -13.86 -6.90 -7.26
CA VAL A 130 -14.64 -6.96 -6.03
C VAL A 130 -15.54 -8.18 -6.09
N CYS A 131 -15.48 -8.99 -5.03
CA CYS A 131 -16.30 -10.20 -4.87
C CYS A 131 -16.84 -10.21 -3.44
N ASP A 132 -18.17 -10.29 -3.31
CA ASP A 132 -18.89 -10.12 -2.06
C ASP A 132 -18.49 -8.83 -1.32
N ASP A 133 -17.88 -8.96 -0.14
CA ASP A 133 -17.42 -7.87 0.71
C ASP A 133 -15.90 -7.66 0.65
N ARG A 134 -15.22 -8.24 -0.34
CA ARG A 134 -13.76 -8.20 -0.48
C ARG A 134 -13.32 -7.64 -1.82
N SER A 135 -12.20 -6.94 -1.80
CA SER A 135 -11.43 -6.58 -2.99
C SER A 135 -10.22 -7.49 -3.14
N PHE A 136 -9.87 -7.79 -4.39
CA PHE A 136 -8.75 -8.61 -4.79
C PHE A 136 -7.90 -7.82 -5.79
N LEU A 137 -6.72 -7.41 -5.35
CA LEU A 137 -5.76 -6.67 -6.16
C LEU A 137 -4.58 -7.57 -6.53
N PHE A 138 -4.46 -7.89 -7.81
CA PHE A 138 -3.31 -8.57 -8.39
C PHE A 138 -2.36 -7.54 -8.98
N MET A 139 -1.10 -7.54 -8.53
CA MET A 139 -0.10 -6.60 -9.01
C MET A 139 1.28 -7.22 -9.11
N LYS A 140 2.11 -6.66 -9.99
CA LYS A 140 3.52 -7.05 -10.10
C LYS A 140 4.30 -6.64 -8.87
N ARG A 141 5.06 -7.60 -8.32
CA ARG A 141 6.04 -7.35 -7.27
C ARG A 141 7.19 -6.53 -7.83
N LEU A 142 7.61 -5.49 -7.11
CA LEU A 142 8.84 -4.77 -7.44
C LEU A 142 10.07 -5.59 -7.03
N PRO A 143 11.15 -5.60 -7.83
CA PRO A 143 12.39 -6.29 -7.48
C PRO A 143 13.08 -5.61 -6.30
N GLY A 144 13.84 -6.39 -5.52
CA GLY A 144 14.58 -5.91 -4.35
C GLY A 144 13.86 -6.16 -3.03
N ARG A 145 14.20 -5.35 -2.03
CA ARG A 145 13.77 -5.50 -0.64
C ARG A 145 13.31 -4.17 -0.06
N THR A 146 12.48 -4.22 0.98
CA THR A 146 12.05 -3.01 1.69
C THR A 146 13.26 -2.27 2.26
N LEU A 147 13.21 -0.94 2.33
CA LEU A 147 14.23 -0.12 2.96
C LEU A 147 14.44 -0.52 4.43
N ASP A 148 13.37 -0.90 5.13
CA ASP A 148 13.43 -1.46 6.48
C ASP A 148 14.41 -2.66 6.57
N HIS A 149 14.18 -3.68 5.74
CA HIS A 149 15.03 -4.86 5.67
C HIS A 149 16.45 -4.57 5.15
N ALA A 150 16.62 -3.59 4.25
CA ALA A 150 17.94 -3.18 3.77
C ALA A 150 18.75 -2.42 4.84
N TRP A 151 18.07 -1.71 5.73
CA TRP A 151 18.65 -0.72 6.64
C TRP A 151 19.89 -1.19 7.42
N PRO A 152 19.94 -2.40 8.01
CA PRO A 152 21.10 -2.87 8.76
C PRO A 152 22.38 -2.99 7.92
N THR A 153 22.23 -3.14 6.60
CA THR A 153 23.34 -3.37 5.67
C THR A 153 23.81 -2.10 4.96
N LEU A 154 23.08 -0.99 5.11
CA LEU A 154 23.43 0.28 4.48
C LEU A 154 24.49 1.02 5.30
N ASP A 155 25.46 1.61 4.60
CA ASP A 155 26.33 2.61 5.22
C ASP A 155 25.61 3.97 5.39
N GLU A 156 26.25 4.89 6.11
CA GLU A 156 25.68 6.22 6.38
C GLU A 156 25.46 7.05 5.11
N SER A 157 26.23 6.82 4.05
CA SER A 157 26.06 7.53 2.78
C SER A 157 24.77 7.12 2.09
N TRP A 158 24.45 5.83 2.07
CA TRP A 158 23.21 5.30 1.52
C TRP A 158 21.99 5.67 2.33
N LYS A 159 22.07 5.62 3.67
CA LYS A 159 20.97 6.09 4.54
C LYS A 159 20.61 7.54 4.26
N ARG A 160 21.60 8.44 4.19
CA ARG A 160 21.40 9.85 3.85
C ARG A 160 20.96 10.06 2.40
N TYR A 161 21.41 9.22 1.48
CA TYR A 161 20.92 9.22 0.10
C TYR A 161 19.42 8.93 0.07
N TYR A 162 18.96 7.86 0.71
CA TYR A 162 17.55 7.49 0.68
C TYR A 162 16.64 8.52 1.37
N VAL A 163 17.10 9.17 2.45
CA VAL A 163 16.36 10.32 3.03
C VAL A 163 16.13 11.40 1.97
N ARG A 164 17.19 11.82 1.27
CA ARG A 164 17.09 12.86 0.24
C ARG A 164 16.19 12.43 -0.92
N ALA A 165 16.39 11.22 -1.43
CA ALA A 165 15.65 10.70 -2.57
C ALA A 165 14.14 10.56 -2.27
N VAL A 166 13.77 10.10 -1.07
CA VAL A 166 12.35 10.01 -0.68
C VAL A 166 11.74 11.39 -0.47
N VAL A 167 12.50 12.37 0.03
CA VAL A 167 12.04 13.77 0.12
C VAL A 167 11.84 14.38 -1.27
N ASP A 168 12.72 14.10 -2.23
CA ASP A 168 12.56 14.52 -3.62
C ASP A 168 11.29 13.91 -4.24
N ILE A 169 11.01 12.63 -3.96
CA ILE A 169 9.75 11.95 -4.35
C ILE A 169 8.52 12.64 -3.72
N CYS A 170 8.58 13.00 -2.43
CA CYS A 170 7.50 13.75 -1.78
C CYS A 170 7.26 15.11 -2.44
N GLN A 171 8.31 15.80 -2.87
CA GLN A 171 8.16 17.06 -3.61
C GLN A 171 7.55 16.84 -4.99
N GLU A 172 8.00 15.84 -5.73
CA GLU A 172 7.45 15.48 -7.04
C GLU A 172 5.96 15.17 -6.95
N MET A 173 5.54 14.31 -6.01
CA MET A 173 4.14 14.02 -5.77
C MET A 173 3.35 15.28 -5.40
N ALA A 174 3.96 16.20 -4.65
CA ALA A 174 3.31 17.43 -4.24
C ALA A 174 3.09 18.45 -5.39
N GLU A 175 3.69 18.23 -6.56
CA GLU A 175 3.37 18.99 -7.78
C GLU A 175 2.05 18.55 -8.42
N TRP A 176 1.56 17.35 -8.11
CA TRP A 176 0.28 16.87 -8.60
C TRP A 176 -0.85 17.45 -7.75
N LYS A 177 -1.41 18.56 -8.20
CA LYS A 177 -2.51 19.26 -7.51
C LYS A 177 -3.84 18.54 -7.68
N GLY A 178 -4.72 18.72 -6.70
CA GLY A 178 -6.11 18.27 -6.73
C GLY A 178 -7.05 19.40 -6.34
N ASP A 179 -8.35 19.15 -6.49
CA ASP A 179 -9.39 20.16 -6.22
C ASP A 179 -9.89 20.15 -4.77
N GLN A 180 -9.78 19.00 -4.09
CA GLN A 180 -10.32 18.79 -2.75
C GLN A 180 -9.58 17.67 -2.01
N VAL A 181 -9.64 17.67 -0.68
CA VAL A 181 -9.15 16.56 0.14
C VAL A 181 -9.96 15.30 -0.16
N GLY A 182 -9.26 14.20 -0.43
CA GLY A 182 -9.89 12.94 -0.84
C GLY A 182 -9.01 12.19 -1.82
N GLY A 183 -9.52 11.10 -2.38
CA GLY A 183 -8.78 10.31 -3.34
C GLY A 183 -8.89 10.86 -4.76
N VAL A 184 -8.12 10.26 -5.66
CA VAL A 184 -7.91 10.76 -7.03
C VAL A 184 -9.16 10.69 -7.90
N ASP A 185 -10.15 9.88 -7.51
CA ASP A 185 -11.45 9.72 -8.17
C ASP A 185 -12.58 10.46 -7.43
N LYS A 186 -12.23 11.41 -6.53
CA LYS A 186 -13.15 12.20 -5.69
C LYS A 186 -13.87 11.39 -4.61
N GLN A 187 -13.51 10.12 -4.41
CA GLN A 187 -13.94 9.35 -3.24
C GLN A 187 -13.12 9.72 -1.99
N CYS A 188 -13.41 9.10 -0.86
CA CYS A 188 -12.68 9.33 0.39
C CYS A 188 -11.34 8.60 0.40
N VAL A 189 -10.47 8.99 1.33
CA VAL A 189 -9.21 8.30 1.67
C VAL A 189 -9.33 7.75 3.09
N PRO A 190 -8.87 6.52 3.37
CA PRO A 190 -9.02 5.90 4.68
C PRO A 190 -7.93 6.36 5.66
N GLU A 191 -7.79 7.68 5.82
CA GLU A 191 -6.79 8.31 6.68
C GLU A 191 -7.31 8.43 8.13
N TYR A 192 -7.08 7.36 8.89
CA TYR A 192 -7.52 7.25 10.29
C TYR A 192 -6.96 8.32 11.23
N PHE A 193 -5.81 8.94 10.91
CA PHE A 193 -5.28 10.01 11.76
C PHE A 193 -6.07 11.32 11.60
N LEU A 194 -6.90 11.47 10.56
CA LEU A 194 -7.72 12.67 10.33
C LEU A 194 -9.23 12.40 10.44
N VAL A 195 -9.65 11.14 10.64
CA VAL A 195 -11.06 10.82 10.80
C VAL A 195 -11.66 11.42 12.08
N THR A 196 -12.90 11.93 12.00
CA THR A 196 -13.66 12.47 13.12
C THR A 196 -15.14 12.01 13.09
N PRO A 197 -15.67 11.42 14.19
CA PRO A 197 -15.03 11.23 15.49
C PRO A 197 -13.88 10.20 15.44
N PRO A 198 -12.89 10.30 16.34
CA PRO A 198 -11.75 9.38 16.40
C PRO A 198 -12.18 7.92 16.44
N GLY A 199 -11.50 7.06 15.68
CA GLY A 199 -11.79 5.61 15.63
C GLY A 199 -13.03 5.22 14.82
N SER A 200 -13.73 6.19 14.21
CA SER A 200 -14.79 5.90 13.24
C SER A 200 -14.22 5.53 11.87
N LYS A 201 -15.06 4.94 11.00
CA LYS A 201 -14.77 4.72 9.56
C LYS A 201 -15.53 5.73 8.67
N ILE A 202 -15.82 6.92 9.20
CA ILE A 202 -16.52 7.98 8.45
C ILE A 202 -15.48 8.77 7.67
N PHE A 203 -14.91 8.18 6.62
CA PHE A 203 -13.80 8.80 5.89
C PHE A 203 -14.17 10.10 5.17
N SER A 204 -15.47 10.35 4.94
CA SER A 204 -15.97 11.65 4.48
C SER A 204 -15.70 12.80 5.46
N SER A 205 -15.30 12.49 6.69
CA SER A 205 -14.94 13.47 7.72
C SER A 205 -13.47 13.92 7.68
N VAL A 206 -12.62 13.27 6.87
CA VAL A 206 -11.18 13.60 6.78
C VAL A 206 -10.94 15.09 6.48
N PRO A 207 -11.68 15.77 5.57
CA PRO A 207 -11.52 17.21 5.36
C PRO A 207 -11.76 18.03 6.64
N ALA A 208 -12.78 17.68 7.43
CA ALA A 208 -13.06 18.36 8.69
C ALA A 208 -11.94 18.14 9.73
N GLY A 209 -11.30 16.96 9.71
CA GLY A 209 -10.10 16.70 10.53
C GLY A 209 -8.90 17.55 10.10
N CYS A 210 -8.72 17.77 8.80
CA CYS A 210 -7.69 18.67 8.28
C CYS A 210 -7.91 20.11 8.78
N GLU A 211 -9.14 20.61 8.66
CA GLU A 211 -9.53 21.95 9.11
C GLU A 211 -9.38 22.10 10.62
N ALA A 212 -9.75 21.08 11.39
CA ALA A 212 -9.68 21.11 12.85
C ALA A 212 -8.25 21.26 13.39
N ILE A 213 -7.24 20.82 12.64
CA ILE A 213 -5.82 21.00 12.99
C ILE A 213 -5.18 22.22 12.29
N GLY A 214 -5.98 23.04 11.61
CA GLY A 214 -5.55 24.30 11.00
C GLY A 214 -4.82 24.17 9.66
N MET A 215 -4.98 23.06 8.94
CA MET A 215 -4.39 22.90 7.60
C MET A 215 -5.20 23.66 6.55
N ASP A 216 -4.52 24.29 5.59
CA ASP A 216 -5.15 24.94 4.43
C ASP A 216 -5.67 23.88 3.44
N CYS A 217 -6.99 23.69 3.42
CA CYS A 217 -7.65 22.76 2.51
C CYS A 217 -8.02 23.37 1.15
N SER A 218 -7.75 24.67 0.92
CA SER A 218 -8.00 25.32 -0.37
C SER A 218 -6.97 24.97 -1.44
N SER A 219 -5.81 24.46 -1.03
CA SER A 219 -4.74 23.99 -1.91
C SER A 219 -4.26 22.62 -1.45
N VAL A 220 -4.58 21.60 -2.24
CA VAL A 220 -4.25 20.21 -1.91
C VAL A 220 -3.32 19.61 -2.96
N VAL A 221 -2.48 18.71 -2.49
CA VAL A 221 -1.43 18.05 -3.28
C VAL A 221 -1.48 16.55 -3.06
N PHE A 222 -1.05 15.78 -4.04
CA PHE A 222 -1.00 14.33 -3.89
C PHE A 222 0.05 13.95 -2.83
N CYS A 223 -0.34 13.05 -1.93
CA CYS A 223 0.46 12.54 -0.83
C CYS A 223 0.24 11.04 -0.71
N HIS A 224 1.33 10.29 -0.48
CA HIS A 224 1.26 8.85 -0.21
C HIS A 224 0.54 8.53 1.11
N ALA A 225 0.69 9.42 2.10
CA ALA A 225 0.20 9.33 3.48
C ALA A 225 0.68 8.13 4.33
N ASP A 226 1.29 7.10 3.75
CA ASP A 226 1.96 6.01 4.50
C ASP A 226 3.39 5.67 4.03
N LEU A 227 4.24 6.67 3.82
CA LEU A 227 5.56 6.48 3.20
C LEU A 227 6.65 6.03 4.20
N GLY A 228 6.35 4.99 4.99
CA GLY A 228 7.28 4.38 5.93
C GLY A 228 8.33 3.47 5.27
N PRO A 229 9.38 3.05 5.99
CA PRO A 229 10.46 2.21 5.45
C PRO A 229 10.00 0.86 4.85
N ALA A 230 8.88 0.32 5.32
CA ALA A 230 8.31 -0.92 4.79
C ALA A 230 7.67 -0.75 3.40
N ASN A 231 7.27 0.48 3.04
CA ASN A 231 6.60 0.81 1.78
C ASN A 231 7.54 1.36 0.71
N ILE A 232 8.84 1.35 0.99
CA ILE A 232 9.91 1.76 0.08
C ILE A 232 10.70 0.53 -0.30
N ILE A 233 10.80 0.22 -1.59
CA ILE A 233 11.61 -0.86 -2.15
C ILE A 233 12.93 -0.29 -2.68
N VAL A 234 14.03 -0.90 -2.30
CA VAL A 234 15.39 -0.57 -2.75
C VAL A 234 16.05 -1.80 -3.36
N GLU A 235 17.11 -1.56 -4.12
CA GLU A 235 17.97 -2.62 -4.66
C GLU A 235 18.49 -3.54 -3.54
N ASP A 236 18.64 -4.84 -3.83
CA ASP A 236 19.23 -5.79 -2.89
C ASP A 236 20.65 -5.34 -2.48
N ASP A 237 21.46 -5.00 -3.48
CA ASP A 237 22.73 -4.30 -3.32
C ASP A 237 22.62 -2.90 -3.93
N PRO A 238 22.76 -1.83 -3.15
CA PRO A 238 22.67 -0.45 -3.66
C PRO A 238 23.72 -0.17 -4.74
N LYS A 239 23.27 0.21 -5.94
CA LYS A 239 24.14 0.53 -7.08
C LYS A 239 23.71 1.82 -7.76
N SER A 240 22.44 1.89 -8.14
CA SER A 240 21.86 3.04 -8.84
C SER A 240 21.10 3.96 -7.90
N GLY A 241 20.67 3.46 -6.74
CA GLY A 241 19.82 4.20 -5.80
C GLY A 241 18.37 4.30 -6.26
N LYS A 242 17.97 3.49 -7.24
CA LYS A 242 16.58 3.38 -7.67
C LYS A 242 15.67 2.99 -6.50
N LEU A 243 14.48 3.57 -6.51
CA LEU A 243 13.46 3.39 -5.51
C LEU A 243 12.17 2.93 -6.16
N GLY A 244 11.50 2.00 -5.50
CA GLY A 244 10.11 1.66 -5.74
C GLY A 244 9.26 2.09 -4.56
N ILE A 245 8.06 2.60 -4.82
CA ILE A 245 7.08 2.89 -3.78
C ILE A 245 5.91 1.94 -3.94
N ILE A 246 5.42 1.37 -2.83
CA ILE A 246 4.30 0.43 -2.79
C ILE A 246 3.26 0.90 -1.76
N ASP A 247 2.09 0.26 -1.77
CA ASP A 247 1.03 0.45 -0.78
C ASP A 247 0.35 1.84 -0.82
N PHE A 248 -0.22 2.18 -1.97
CA PHE A 248 -0.91 3.45 -2.21
C PHE A 248 -2.35 3.47 -1.65
N GLU A 249 -2.66 2.60 -0.69
CA GLU A 249 -4.03 2.37 -0.23
C GLU A 249 -4.65 3.56 0.48
N ILE A 250 -3.83 4.41 1.11
CA ILE A 250 -4.28 5.62 1.78
C ILE A 250 -3.84 6.91 1.07
N SER A 251 -3.34 6.77 -0.16
CA SER A 251 -2.85 7.90 -0.95
C SER A 251 -3.98 8.71 -1.56
N GLY A 252 -3.76 10.01 -1.68
CA GLY A 252 -4.73 10.93 -2.25
C GLY A 252 -4.29 12.38 -2.11
N TYR A 253 -5.23 13.29 -2.24
CA TYR A 253 -5.03 14.72 -2.11
C TYR A 253 -5.22 15.16 -0.65
N PHE A 254 -4.22 15.86 -0.12
CA PHE A 254 -4.20 16.41 1.23
C PHE A 254 -3.56 17.81 1.23
N PRO A 255 -3.77 18.63 2.26
CA PRO A 255 -2.95 19.82 2.46
C PRO A 255 -1.46 19.45 2.51
N ARG A 256 -0.59 20.29 1.93
CA ARG A 256 0.83 19.97 1.74
C ARG A 256 1.52 19.53 3.04
N GLY A 257 1.25 20.21 4.15
CA GLY A 257 1.82 19.89 5.46
C GLY A 257 1.47 18.49 6.01
N TRP A 258 0.47 17.80 5.46
CA TRP A 258 0.10 16.46 5.94
C TRP A 258 1.24 15.46 5.83
N THR A 259 2.02 15.50 4.74
CA THR A 259 3.18 14.61 4.53
C THR A 259 4.15 14.66 5.71
N ARG A 260 4.63 15.85 6.09
CA ARG A 260 5.58 16.02 7.20
C ARG A 260 4.93 15.74 8.55
N THR A 261 3.69 16.19 8.74
CA THR A 261 2.91 15.94 9.97
C THR A 261 2.81 14.44 10.24
N LYS A 262 2.56 13.63 9.22
CA LYS A 262 2.49 12.16 9.33
C LYS A 262 3.80 11.54 9.84
N PHE A 263 4.96 11.96 9.32
CA PHE A 263 6.28 11.52 9.82
C PHE A 263 6.50 11.84 11.30
N ARG A 264 5.88 12.90 11.82
CA ARG A 264 6.01 13.27 13.24
C ARG A 264 5.11 12.47 14.18
N ILE A 265 3.94 12.01 13.72
CA ILE A 265 2.91 11.41 14.58
C ILE A 265 2.71 9.89 14.39
N SER A 266 3.07 9.33 13.24
CA SER A 266 2.84 7.91 12.93
C SER A 266 4.05 7.06 13.25
N SER A 267 3.87 6.01 14.05
CA SER A 267 4.89 4.97 14.26
C SER A 267 5.09 4.06 13.05
N GLY A 268 4.18 4.06 12.07
CA GLY A 268 4.40 3.38 10.77
C GLY A 268 5.58 3.97 9.97
N MET A 269 6.06 5.13 10.39
CA MET A 269 7.23 5.80 9.81
C MET A 269 8.52 5.42 10.53
N ASP A 270 8.46 4.64 11.62
CA ASP A 270 9.64 4.13 12.29
C ASP A 270 10.27 2.97 11.51
N LEU A 271 11.57 2.79 11.68
CA LEU A 271 12.23 1.54 11.32
C LEU A 271 11.84 0.45 12.32
N SER A 272 11.70 -0.78 11.85
CA SER A 272 11.45 -1.93 12.70
C SER A 272 12.59 -2.16 13.70
N ALA A 273 12.28 -2.90 14.77
CA ALA A 273 13.28 -3.29 15.76
C ALA A 273 14.39 -4.19 15.17
N SER A 274 14.11 -4.92 14.08
CA SER A 274 15.12 -5.68 13.34
C SER A 274 16.01 -4.79 12.47
N ALA A 275 15.51 -3.64 12.03
CA ALA A 275 16.25 -2.72 11.16
C ALA A 275 17.23 -1.83 11.95
N SER A 276 16.83 -1.33 13.11
CA SER A 276 17.63 -0.35 13.86
C SER A 276 17.33 -0.36 15.35
N ARG A 277 18.38 -0.15 16.16
CA ARG A 277 18.23 0.17 17.60
C ARG A 277 17.75 1.60 17.85
N CYS A 278 17.77 2.44 16.82
CA CYS A 278 17.20 3.79 16.83
C CYS A 278 16.04 3.81 15.81
N PRO A 279 14.85 3.31 16.18
CA PRO A 279 13.73 3.15 15.25
C PRO A 279 13.24 4.49 14.69
N THR A 280 13.37 5.56 15.47
CA THR A 280 12.91 6.91 15.11
C THR A 280 13.88 7.68 14.22
N TRP A 281 15.09 7.17 13.96
CA TRP A 281 16.12 7.89 13.19
C TRP A 281 15.58 8.31 11.81
N TRP A 282 15.00 7.35 11.08
CA TRP A 282 14.48 7.58 9.72
C TRP A 282 13.44 8.69 9.71
N ARG A 283 12.38 8.57 10.49
CA ARG A 283 11.31 9.59 10.51
C ARG A 283 11.79 10.95 11.03
N SER A 284 12.78 10.96 11.92
CA SER A 284 13.38 12.20 12.42
C SER A 284 14.14 12.93 11.31
N GLU A 285 14.94 12.23 10.50
CA GLU A 285 15.66 12.83 9.38
C GLU A 285 14.73 13.22 8.23
N MET A 286 13.75 12.36 7.92
CA MET A 286 12.71 12.66 6.92
C MET A 286 11.92 13.92 7.27
N GLN A 287 11.42 14.06 8.50
CA GLN A 287 10.61 15.24 8.86
C GLN A 287 11.43 16.54 8.89
N LYS A 288 12.73 16.49 9.22
CA LYS A 288 13.63 17.66 9.14
C LYS A 288 13.80 18.08 7.68
N ALA A 289 14.17 17.13 6.82
CA ALA A 289 14.40 17.39 5.41
C ALA A 289 13.13 17.84 4.67
N LEU A 290 11.95 17.31 5.03
CA LEU A 290 10.67 17.84 4.55
C LEU A 290 10.43 19.28 5.01
N GLY A 291 10.77 19.61 6.26
CA GLY A 291 10.70 20.98 6.78
C GLY A 291 11.58 21.95 5.99
N ASP A 292 12.81 21.56 5.67
CA ASP A 292 13.73 22.34 4.83
C ASP A 292 13.20 22.57 3.40
N ARG A 293 12.28 21.71 2.94
CA ARG A 293 11.57 21.80 1.64
C ARG A 293 10.20 22.47 1.73
N GLY A 294 9.91 23.15 2.86
CA GLY A 294 8.70 23.95 3.06
C GLY A 294 7.44 23.13 3.28
N PHE A 295 7.54 21.88 3.73
CA PHE A 295 6.37 21.17 4.24
C PHE A 295 6.08 21.63 5.66
N GLU A 296 4.88 22.13 5.88
CA GLU A 296 4.40 22.61 7.18
C GLU A 296 4.21 21.45 8.15
N ASP A 297 4.11 21.78 9.44
CA ASP A 297 4.04 20.82 10.51
C ASP A 297 2.90 21.16 11.45
N TYR A 298 1.93 20.27 11.52
CA TYR A 298 0.72 20.40 12.32
C TYR A 298 0.67 19.36 13.44
N SER A 299 1.80 18.72 13.79
CA SER A 299 1.79 17.64 14.78
C SER A 299 1.31 18.10 16.16
N GLN A 300 1.62 19.34 16.54
CA GLN A 300 1.19 19.92 17.82
C GLN A 300 -0.32 20.14 17.84
N ALA A 301 -0.86 20.80 16.81
CA ALA A 301 -2.29 21.00 16.65
C ALA A 301 -3.04 19.66 16.58
N TRP A 302 -2.47 18.66 15.92
CA TRP A 302 -3.02 17.31 15.89
C TRP A 302 -3.05 16.65 17.27
N MET A 303 -1.98 16.77 18.06
CA MET A 303 -1.93 16.22 19.42
C MET A 303 -2.99 16.87 20.32
N GLU A 304 -3.11 18.19 20.27
CA GLU A 304 -4.11 18.96 21.02
C GLU A 304 -5.53 18.58 20.60
N TRP A 305 -5.80 18.50 19.29
CA TRP A 305 -7.09 18.09 18.75
C TRP A 305 -7.48 16.66 19.16
N ARG A 306 -6.51 15.75 19.27
CA ARG A 306 -6.71 14.38 19.74
C ARG A 306 -6.73 14.24 21.27
N GLY A 307 -6.52 15.32 22.02
CA GLY A 307 -6.56 15.33 23.48
C GLY A 307 -5.31 14.74 24.14
N TYR A 308 -4.19 14.64 23.42
CA TYR A 308 -2.90 14.37 24.03
C TYR A 308 -2.43 15.61 24.79
N LYS A 309 -1.87 15.39 25.99
CA LYS A 309 -1.35 16.45 26.86
C LYS A 309 0.17 16.56 26.73
#